data_AF-A0A497IBQ5-F1
#
_entry.id   AF-A0A497IBQ5-F1
#
_cell.length_a   1.000
_cell.length_b   1.000
_cell.length_c   1.000
_cell.angle_alpha   90.00
_cell.angle_beta   90.00
_cell.angle_gamma   90.00
#
_symmetry.space_group_name_H-M   'P 1'
#
loop_
_entity.id
_entity.type
_entity.pdbx_description
1 polymer ?
#
loop_
_entity_poly.entity_id
_entity_poly.type
_entity_poly.pdbx_seq_one_letter_code
_entity_poly.pdbx_strand_id
1 'polypeptide(L)' 'MEKSSVKERVPPFIFRTQNHFSLCPQCDRSYWQGTHWANMRNELVRIINSSQ' A
#
# COMPACT_ATOMS: atom_id res chain seq x y z
N MET A 1 3.30 -9.19 -5.22
CA MET A 1 4.63 -8.87 -5.78
C MET A 1 5.68 -9.26 -4.77
N GLU A 2 6.80 -9.83 -5.20
CA GLU A 2 7.90 -10.21 -4.31
C GLU A 2 8.66 -8.96 -3.83
N LYS A 3 8.96 -8.86 -2.53
CA LYS A 3 9.59 -7.67 -1.93
C LYS A 3 10.95 -7.35 -2.57
N SER A 4 11.76 -8.35 -2.87
CA SER A 4 13.08 -8.23 -3.53
C SER A 4 13.02 -7.42 -4.83
N SER A 5 11.97 -7.61 -5.64
CA SER A 5 11.79 -6.96 -6.95
C SER A 5 11.64 -5.43 -6.91
N VAL A 6 11.31 -4.85 -5.75
CA VAL A 6 11.11 -3.39 -5.61
C VAL A 6 12.31 -2.67 -4.98
N LYS A 7 13.37 -3.38 -4.59
CA LYS A 7 14.52 -2.83 -3.84
C LYS A 7 15.16 -1.61 -4.52
N GLU A 8 15.24 -1.63 -5.84
CA GLU A 8 15.84 -0.55 -6.64
C GLU A 8 14.81 0.52 -7.07
N ARG A 9 13.51 0.25 -6.88
CA ARG A 9 12.41 1.13 -7.30
C ARG A 9 11.91 2.03 -6.18
N VAL A 10 12.25 1.75 -4.93
CA VAL A 10 11.78 2.49 -3.76
C VAL A 10 12.95 2.95 -2.89
N PRO A 11 12.79 4.02 -2.10
CA PRO A 11 13.83 4.45 -1.17
C PRO A 11 14.21 3.34 -0.16
N PRO A 12 15.48 3.24 0.27
CA PRO A 12 15.94 2.17 1.18
C PRO A 12 15.14 2.08 2.48
N PHE A 13 14.70 3.23 3.02
CA PHE A 13 13.88 3.27 4.22
C PHE A 13 12.52 2.58 4.02
N ILE A 14 11.86 2.82 2.88
CA ILE A 14 10.59 2.19 2.53
C ILE A 14 10.78 0.69 2.33
N PHE A 15 11.82 0.27 1.61
CA PHE A 15 12.15 -1.15 1.43
C PHE A 15 12.36 -1.87 2.76
N ARG A 16 13.05 -1.24 3.72
CA ARG A 16 13.27 -1.84 5.05
C ARG A 16 11.98 -1.94 5.87
N THR A 17 11.17 -0.90 5.85
CA THR A 17 10.00 -0.77 6.76
C THR A 17 8.73 -1.42 6.23
N GLN A 18 8.56 -1.53 4.91
CA GLN A 18 7.35 -2.06 4.29
C GLN A 18 7.53 -3.51 3.86
N ASN A 19 6.50 -4.33 4.10
CA ASN A 19 6.49 -5.75 3.71
C ASN A 19 5.63 -6.02 2.48
N HIS A 20 4.62 -5.18 2.24
CA HIS A 20 3.67 -5.36 1.15
C HIS A 20 3.80 -4.21 0.15
N PHE A 21 3.95 -4.59 -1.11
CA PHE A 21 4.02 -3.67 -2.23
C PHE A 21 3.02 -4.11 -3.30
N SER A 22 2.39 -3.12 -3.92
CA SER A 22 1.51 -3.30 -5.07
C SER A 22 2.11 -2.62 -6.30
N LEU A 23 1.85 -3.16 -7.47
CA LEU A 23 2.25 -2.58 -8.75
C LEU A 23 0.98 -2.19 -9.50
N CYS A 24 0.97 -1.02 -10.13
CA CYS A 24 -0.07 -0.74 -11.13
C CYS A 24 0.24 -1.51 -12.41
N PRO A 25 -0.67 -2.39 -12.89
CA PRO A 25 -0.43 -3.17 -14.11
C PRO A 25 -0.44 -2.33 -15.40
N GLN A 26 -0.84 -1.05 -15.32
CA GLN A 26 -0.95 -0.16 -16.48
C GLN A 26 0.25 0.79 -16.61
N CYS A 27 0.91 1.15 -15.51
CA CYS A 27 1.98 2.15 -15.53
C CYS A 27 3.24 1.77 -14.73
N ASP A 28 3.29 0.53 -14.22
CA ASP A 28 4.42 -0.05 -13.49
C ASP A 28 4.89 0.73 -12.25
N ARG A 29 4.06 1.64 -11.73
CA ARG A 29 4.34 2.34 -10.48
C ARG A 29 4.19 1.40 -9.28
N SER A 30 5.16 1.45 -8.38
CA SER A 30 5.14 0.73 -7.11
C SER A 30 4.44 1.55 -6.03
N TYR A 31 3.55 0.91 -5.27
CA TYR A 31 2.77 1.49 -4.18
C TYR A 31 2.98 0.69 -2.90
N TRP A 32 2.88 1.35 -1.75
CA TRP A 32 2.95 0.76 -0.42
C TRP A 32 1.97 1.46 0.53
N GLN A 33 1.71 0.85 1.69
CA GLN A 33 0.81 1.42 2.68
C GLN A 33 1.46 2.62 3.37
N GLY A 34 0.78 3.76 3.35
CA GLY A 34 1.14 4.93 4.15
C GLY A 34 0.66 4.81 5.60
N THR A 35 1.07 5.77 6.44
CA THR A 35 0.70 5.82 7.88
C THR A 35 -0.80 5.93 8.12
N HIS A 36 -1.55 6.58 7.23
CA HIS A 36 -2.99 6.81 7.37
C HIS A 36 -3.87 5.62 6.96
N TRP A 37 -3.28 4.53 6.48
CA TRP A 37 -4.03 3.43 5.88
C TRP A 37 -5.03 2.78 6.85
N ALA A 38 -4.67 2.65 8.13
CA ALA A 38 -5.57 2.11 9.15
C ALA A 38 -6.83 2.98 9.34
N ASN A 39 -6.65 4.30 9.47
CA ASN A 39 -7.77 5.23 9.63
C ASN A 39 -8.65 5.25 8.38
N MET A 40 -8.04 5.26 7.19
CA MET A 40 -8.78 5.20 5.92
C MET A 40 -9.62 3.92 5.83
N ARG A 41 -9.07 2.76 6.21
CA ARG A 41 -9.80 1.49 6.21
C ARG A 41 -10.97 1.53 7.19
N ASN A 42 -10.78 2.05 8.39
CA ASN A 42 -11.84 2.15 9.39
C ASN A 42 -13.00 3.03 8.89
N GLU A 43 -12.70 4.14 8.23
CA GLU A 43 -13.72 5.00 7.65
C GLU A 43 -14.48 4.31 6.51
N LEU A 44 -13.78 3.58 5.64
CA LEU A 44 -14.44 2.78 4.59
C LEU A 44 -15.38 1.72 5.17
N VAL A 45 -14.95 0.98 6.19
CA VAL A 45 -15.79 -0.02 6.88
C VAL A 45 -17.01 0.66 7.49
N ARG A 46 -16.84 1.82 8.12
CA ARG A 46 -17.95 2.60 8.67
C ARG A 46 -18.95 2.97 7.58
N ILE A 47 -18.51 3.55 6.46
CA ILE A 47 -19.40 3.96 5.35
C ILE A 47 -20.15 2.76 4.77
N ILE A 48 -19.45 1.65 4.51
CA ILE A 48 -20.05 0.42 3.97
C ILE A 48 -21.14 -0.11 4.91
N ASN A 49 -20.87 -0.14 6.21
CA ASN A 49 -21.82 -0.63 7.22
C ASN A 49 -22.95 0.37 7.54
N SER A 50 -22.75 1.65 7.24
CA SER A 50 -23.78 2.70 7.42
C SER A 50 -24.84 2.68 6.32
N SER A 51 -24.58 1.96 5.23
CA SER A 51 -25.44 1.89 4.05
C SER A 51 -26.32 0.63 4.05
N GLN A 52 -26.54 0.02 5.21
CA GLN A 52 -27.27 -1.23 5.42
C GLN A 52 -28.43 -1.04 6.40
#